data_AF-A0A9P1GX94-F1
#
_entry.id   AF-A0A9P1GX94-F1
#
_cell.length_a   1.000
_cell.length_b   1.000
_cell.length_c   1.000
_cell.angle_alpha   90.00
_cell.angle_beta   90.00
_cell.angle_gamma   90.00
#
_symmetry.space_group_name_H-M   'P 1'
#
loop_
_entity.id
_entity.type
_entity.pdbx_description
1 polymer ?
#
loop_
_entity_poly.entity_id
_entity_poly.type
_entity_poly.pdbx_seq_one_letter_code
_entity_poly.pdbx_strand_id
1 'polypeptide(L)'
;MVTRVDRPNFGMCIDTFNLTGRVYADPASPTGKTPNADRDMAESMQRLVERVDADKIFFVQMGDAARLAEPIRPGHELYDAAQPARMSWSRQHRLFYGEQHLGGYLPVKDVMVAVLRGVGYRGWVSYEIFNHRLFNTDASIPDEMARRAAVGFDKMVKDVFGPVARPMERPADVSRSNSTVWEQQVSYL
;
A
#
# COMPACT_ATOMS: atom_id res chain seq x y z
N MET A 1 11.50 14.41 2.77
CA MET A 1 11.09 15.77 2.39
C MET A 1 10.22 16.39 3.48
N VAL A 2 9.12 15.73 3.86
CA VAL A 2 8.24 16.18 4.96
C VAL A 2 8.98 16.49 6.27
N THR A 3 9.92 15.63 6.65
CA THR A 3 10.77 15.81 7.85
C THR A 3 11.72 16.99 7.77
N ARG A 4 12.09 17.44 6.56
CA ARG A 4 13.00 18.59 6.39
C ARG A 4 12.26 19.92 6.33
N VAL A 5 11.04 19.92 5.79
CA VAL A 5 10.19 21.12 5.77
C VAL A 5 9.66 21.41 7.17
N ASP A 6 9.29 20.34 7.89
CA ASP A 6 8.86 20.36 9.29
C ASP A 6 7.87 21.48 9.64
N ARG A 7 6.78 21.54 8.86
CA ARG A 7 5.62 22.38 9.18
C ARG A 7 4.43 21.50 9.51
N PRO A 8 3.57 21.90 10.47
CA PRO A 8 2.40 21.10 10.85
C PRO A 8 1.36 20.98 9.71
N ASN A 9 1.34 21.94 8.78
CA ASN A 9 0.47 21.92 7.61
C ASN A 9 1.12 21.34 6.34
N PHE A 10 2.31 20.72 6.48
CA PHE A 10 3.01 20.09 5.36
C PHE A 10 3.24 18.60 5.67
N GLY A 11 2.41 17.76 5.07
CA GLY A 11 2.44 16.31 5.23
C GLY A 11 2.51 15.58 3.90
N MET A 12 2.17 14.29 3.93
CA MET A 12 2.14 13.43 2.76
C MET A 12 0.87 12.58 2.71
N CYS A 13 0.47 12.26 1.47
CA CYS A 13 -0.41 11.14 1.19
C CYS A 13 0.46 9.91 0.92
N ILE A 14 0.15 8.79 1.55
CA ILE A 14 0.76 7.49 1.23
C ILE A 14 -0.16 6.77 0.25
N ASP A 15 0.20 6.77 -1.03
CA ASP A 15 -0.40 5.89 -2.03
C ASP A 15 0.42 4.60 -2.13
N THR A 16 -0.20 3.46 -1.79
CA THR A 16 0.48 2.16 -1.80
C THR A 16 0.90 1.74 -3.20
N PHE A 17 0.10 2.02 -4.23
CA PHE A 17 0.46 1.73 -5.61
C PHE A 17 1.63 2.61 -6.05
N ASN A 18 1.59 3.92 -5.81
CA ASN A 18 2.68 4.80 -6.25
C ASN A 18 4.01 4.45 -5.54
N LEU A 19 3.96 4.12 -4.25
CA LEU A 19 5.12 3.68 -3.49
C LEU A 19 5.68 2.36 -4.03
N THR A 20 4.86 1.31 -4.07
CA THR A 20 5.30 -0.03 -4.51
C THR A 20 5.59 -0.08 -6.00
N GLY A 21 4.85 0.67 -6.80
CA GLY A 21 5.09 0.89 -8.23
C GLY A 21 6.47 1.48 -8.52
N ARG A 22 7.03 2.27 -7.59
CA ARG A 22 8.36 2.87 -7.73
C ARG A 22 9.49 1.98 -7.23
N VAL A 23 9.27 1.28 -6.11
CA VAL A 23 10.30 0.53 -5.38
C VAL A 23 10.33 -0.94 -5.81
N TYR A 24 9.16 -1.55 -5.95
CA TYR A 24 8.99 -2.99 -6.12
C TYR A 24 8.73 -3.40 -7.57
N ALA A 25 7.78 -2.73 -8.24
CA ALA A 25 7.30 -3.13 -9.54
C ALA A 25 8.11 -2.56 -10.70
N ASP A 26 8.22 -3.35 -11.77
CA ASP A 26 8.65 -2.88 -13.08
C ASP A 26 7.84 -3.57 -14.19
N PRO A 27 6.83 -2.91 -14.78
CA PRO A 27 6.02 -3.48 -15.83
C PRO A 27 6.75 -3.63 -17.17
N ALA A 28 7.98 -3.12 -17.33
CA ALA A 28 8.82 -3.36 -18.51
C ALA A 28 9.82 -4.52 -18.33
N SER A 29 9.86 -5.10 -17.11
CA SER A 29 10.68 -6.26 -16.76
C SER A 29 9.89 -7.56 -16.95
N PRO A 30 10.48 -8.63 -17.51
CA PRO A 30 9.83 -9.95 -17.59
C PRO A 30 9.45 -10.52 -16.21
N THR A 31 10.16 -10.12 -15.16
CA THR A 31 9.83 -10.54 -13.79
C THR A 31 8.68 -9.73 -13.19
N GLY A 32 8.30 -8.60 -13.79
CA GLY A 32 7.36 -7.63 -13.21
C GLY A 32 7.91 -6.85 -12.00
N LYS A 33 9.20 -7.05 -11.66
CA LYS A 33 9.86 -6.49 -10.48
C LYS A 33 11.15 -5.76 -10.85
N THR A 34 11.53 -4.81 -10.00
CA THR A 34 12.87 -4.24 -9.99
C THR A 34 13.91 -5.28 -9.52
N PRO A 35 15.21 -5.14 -9.85
CA PRO A 35 16.21 -6.17 -9.54
C PRO A 35 16.36 -6.55 -8.05
N ASN A 36 16.07 -5.63 -7.13
CA ASN A 36 16.20 -5.85 -5.67
C ASN A 36 14.87 -5.59 -4.93
N ALA A 37 13.74 -5.78 -5.62
CA ALA A 37 12.42 -5.35 -5.18
C ALA A 37 12.10 -5.66 -3.71
N ASP A 38 12.30 -6.91 -3.27
CA ASP A 38 11.92 -7.33 -1.92
C ASP A 38 12.82 -6.67 -0.84
N ARG A 39 14.14 -6.56 -1.09
CA ARG A 39 15.08 -5.89 -0.17
C ARG A 39 14.80 -4.39 -0.09
N ASP A 40 14.71 -3.73 -1.24
CA ASP A 40 14.54 -2.27 -1.31
C ASP A 40 13.17 -1.87 -0.73
N MET A 41 12.16 -2.74 -0.84
CA MET A 41 10.86 -2.57 -0.19
C MET A 41 10.96 -2.66 1.32
N ALA A 42 11.60 -3.71 1.86
CA ALA A 42 11.78 -3.89 3.30
C ALA A 42 12.52 -2.69 3.93
N GLU A 43 13.63 -2.26 3.32
CA GLU A 43 14.37 -1.10 3.80
C GLU A 43 13.55 0.20 3.70
N SER A 44 12.71 0.34 2.68
CA SER A 44 11.84 1.51 2.54
C SER A 44 10.77 1.56 3.63
N MET A 45 10.19 0.42 3.99
CA MET A 45 9.24 0.33 5.11
C MET A 45 9.90 0.61 6.45
N GLN A 46 11.10 0.08 6.67
CA GLN A 46 11.88 0.38 7.87
C GLN A 46 12.16 1.88 7.99
N ARG A 47 12.66 2.52 6.91
CA ARG A 47 12.92 3.97 6.91
C ARG A 47 11.66 4.79 7.12
N LEU A 48 10.51 4.34 6.62
CA LEU A 48 9.23 5.00 6.82
C LEU A 48 8.85 4.99 8.32
N VAL A 49 8.91 3.82 8.96
CA VAL A 49 8.60 3.66 10.39
C VAL A 49 9.57 4.44 11.28
N GLU A 50 10.86 4.45 10.96
CA GLU A 50 11.87 5.09 11.79
C GLU A 50 11.87 6.62 11.71
N ARG A 51 11.41 7.19 10.59
CA ARG A 51 11.69 8.61 10.28
C ARG A 51 10.45 9.47 10.10
N VAL A 52 9.26 8.89 10.01
CA VAL A 52 8.03 9.63 9.74
C VAL A 52 7.10 9.52 10.93
N ASP A 53 6.78 10.68 11.51
CA ASP A 53 5.76 10.78 12.54
C ASP A 53 4.36 10.65 11.93
N ALA A 54 3.44 10.05 12.69
CA ALA A 54 2.07 9.80 12.22
C ALA A 54 1.32 11.08 11.82
N ASP A 55 1.62 12.22 12.45
CA ASP A 55 1.01 13.52 12.16
C ASP A 55 1.43 14.10 10.80
N LYS A 56 2.55 13.62 10.22
CA LYS A 56 2.98 13.98 8.87
C LYS A 56 2.26 13.20 7.79
N ILE A 57 1.51 12.15 8.13
CA ILE A 57 0.66 11.42 7.19
C ILE A 57 -0.74 12.01 7.27
N PHE A 58 -1.19 12.63 6.18
CA PHE A 58 -2.52 13.25 6.13
C PHE A 58 -3.59 12.29 5.59
N PHE A 59 -3.18 11.36 4.73
CA PHE A 59 -4.10 10.46 4.06
C PHE A 59 -3.37 9.20 3.57
N VAL A 60 -4.08 8.08 3.47
CA VAL A 60 -3.57 6.84 2.87
C VAL A 60 -4.51 6.40 1.77
N GLN A 61 -3.97 6.17 0.57
CA GLN A 61 -4.68 5.64 -0.59
C GLN A 61 -4.16 4.24 -0.89
N MET A 62 -5.03 3.25 -0.77
CA MET A 62 -4.72 1.86 -1.03
C MET A 62 -4.99 1.50 -2.48
N GLY A 63 -4.10 0.70 -3.04
CA GLY A 63 -4.16 0.16 -4.39
C GLY A 63 -3.08 -0.90 -4.58
N ASP A 64 -3.48 -2.06 -5.05
CA ASP A 64 -2.61 -3.09 -5.62
C ASP A 64 -2.58 -2.91 -7.16
N ALA A 65 -1.93 -3.79 -7.89
CA ALA A 65 -2.07 -3.87 -9.33
C ALA A 65 -1.71 -5.26 -9.88
N ALA A 66 -2.25 -5.55 -11.06
CA ALA A 66 -2.03 -6.82 -11.74
C ALA A 66 -0.61 -6.91 -12.32
N ARG A 67 0.08 -8.04 -12.11
CA ARG A 67 1.28 -8.38 -12.88
C ARG A 67 0.86 -8.71 -14.31
N LEU A 68 1.44 -8.01 -15.28
CA LEU A 68 1.19 -8.27 -16.69
C LEU A 68 1.85 -9.58 -17.14
N ALA A 69 1.22 -10.25 -18.10
CA ALA A 69 1.77 -11.47 -18.70
C ALA A 69 3.04 -11.17 -19.50
N GLU A 70 3.04 -10.06 -20.25
CA GLU A 70 4.15 -9.61 -21.07
C GLU A 70 4.63 -8.22 -20.60
N PRO A 71 5.94 -7.93 -20.71
CA PRO A 71 6.48 -6.63 -20.34
C PRO A 71 6.06 -5.55 -21.34
N ILE A 72 5.73 -4.36 -20.85
CA ILE A 72 5.44 -3.18 -21.67
C ILE A 72 6.73 -2.69 -22.33
N ARG A 73 6.87 -2.97 -23.62
CA ARG A 73 7.99 -2.62 -24.50
C ARG A 73 7.47 -2.24 -25.89
N PRO A 74 8.28 -1.68 -26.80
CA PRO A 74 7.83 -1.41 -28.17
C PRO A 74 7.13 -2.61 -28.78
N GLY A 75 5.87 -2.42 -29.22
CA GLY A 75 4.99 -3.47 -29.76
C GLY A 75 3.94 -4.00 -28.78
N HIS A 76 4.02 -3.72 -27.49
CA HIS A 76 2.98 -4.04 -26.51
C HIS A 76 1.80 -3.04 -26.62
N GLU A 77 0.56 -3.49 -26.41
CA GLU A 77 -0.66 -2.64 -26.53
C GLU A 77 -0.64 -1.39 -25.62
N LEU A 78 -0.13 -1.55 -24.40
CA LEU A 78 0.05 -0.46 -23.42
C LEU A 78 1.31 0.39 -23.65
N TYR A 79 2.12 0.11 -24.67
CA TYR A 79 3.35 0.86 -24.92
C TYR A 79 3.04 2.23 -25.51
N ASP A 80 3.61 3.26 -24.90
CA ASP A 80 3.56 4.63 -25.39
C ASP A 80 4.95 5.24 -25.21
N ALA A 81 5.57 5.63 -26.31
CA ALA A 81 6.93 6.19 -26.31
C ALA A 81 7.03 7.55 -25.59
N ALA A 82 5.92 8.25 -25.39
CA ALA A 82 5.87 9.54 -24.70
C ALA A 82 5.79 9.42 -23.17
N GLN A 83 5.62 8.22 -22.61
CA GLN A 83 5.49 8.03 -21.16
C GLN A 83 6.19 6.76 -20.65
N PRO A 84 6.55 6.71 -19.35
CA PRO A 84 7.06 5.49 -18.74
C PRO A 84 6.00 4.38 -18.76
N ALA A 85 6.42 3.12 -18.94
CA ALA A 85 5.55 1.94 -18.88
C ALA A 85 4.66 1.90 -17.62
N ARG A 86 5.20 2.34 -16.47
CA ARG A 86 4.45 2.46 -15.21
C ARG A 86 3.24 3.37 -15.32
N MET A 87 3.26 4.41 -16.17
CA MET A 87 2.15 5.33 -16.33
C MET A 87 0.98 4.65 -17.05
N SER A 88 1.24 3.93 -18.15
CA SER A 88 0.22 3.13 -18.83
C SER A 88 -0.39 2.09 -17.90
N TRP A 89 0.47 1.36 -17.17
CA TRP A 89 0.06 0.33 -16.23
C TRP A 89 -0.76 0.90 -15.05
N SER A 90 -0.30 2.00 -14.45
CA SER A 90 -0.98 2.69 -13.34
C SER A 90 -2.40 3.12 -13.68
N ARG A 91 -2.67 3.49 -14.93
CA ARG A 91 -3.98 4.01 -15.35
C ARG A 91 -5.02 2.92 -15.66
N GLN A 92 -4.62 1.65 -15.69
CA GLN A 92 -5.46 0.59 -16.26
C GLN A 92 -5.46 -0.72 -15.47
N HIS A 93 -4.48 -0.95 -14.61
CA HIS A 93 -4.29 -2.25 -13.97
C HIS A 93 -4.21 -2.20 -12.45
N ARG A 94 -4.63 -1.10 -11.81
CA ARG A 94 -4.78 -1.09 -10.35
C ARG A 94 -5.89 -2.04 -9.93
N LEU A 95 -5.69 -2.69 -8.79
CA LEU A 95 -6.57 -3.68 -8.19
C LEU A 95 -6.86 -3.33 -6.73
N PHE A 96 -7.95 -3.87 -6.20
CA PHE A 96 -8.21 -3.80 -4.77
C PHE A 96 -7.29 -4.78 -4.02
N TYR A 97 -7.08 -4.49 -2.74
CA TYR A 97 -6.28 -5.34 -1.86
C TYR A 97 -6.84 -6.77 -1.80
N GLY A 98 -5.98 -7.78 -1.99
CA GLY A 98 -6.38 -9.19 -1.91
C GLY A 98 -6.90 -9.80 -3.22
N GLU A 99 -6.76 -9.10 -4.34
CA GLU A 99 -7.16 -9.59 -5.65
C GLU A 99 -6.04 -10.39 -6.35
N GLN A 100 -5.34 -11.27 -5.63
CA GLN A 100 -4.29 -12.12 -6.21
C GLN A 100 -4.84 -13.03 -7.34
N HIS A 101 -6.11 -13.40 -7.25
CA HIS A 101 -6.80 -14.16 -8.30
C HIS A 101 -6.97 -13.37 -9.63
N LEU A 102 -6.82 -12.04 -9.60
CA LEU A 102 -6.76 -11.16 -10.76
C LEU A 102 -5.31 -10.74 -11.10
N GLY A 103 -4.31 -11.38 -10.47
CA GLY A 103 -2.90 -11.08 -10.68
C GLY A 103 -2.31 -10.00 -9.77
N GLY A 104 -3.03 -9.56 -8.73
CA GLY A 104 -2.49 -8.67 -7.70
C GLY A 104 -1.22 -9.24 -7.07
N TYR A 105 -0.18 -8.43 -6.94
CA TYR A 105 1.15 -8.91 -6.53
C TYR A 105 2.00 -7.90 -5.76
N LEU A 106 1.51 -6.68 -5.55
CA LEU A 106 2.29 -5.66 -4.84
C LEU A 106 2.30 -5.94 -3.33
N PRO A 107 3.38 -5.59 -2.62
CA PRO A 107 3.50 -5.80 -1.17
C PRO A 107 2.68 -4.75 -0.39
N VAL A 108 1.40 -4.59 -0.73
CA VAL A 108 0.49 -3.62 -0.10
C VAL A 108 0.34 -3.91 1.39
N LYS A 109 0.32 -5.19 1.77
CA LYS A 109 0.23 -5.60 3.18
C LYS A 109 1.38 -5.01 4.00
N ASP A 110 2.60 -5.07 3.48
CA ASP A 110 3.79 -4.56 4.19
C ASP A 110 3.71 -3.04 4.36
N VAL A 111 3.20 -2.32 3.35
CA VAL A 111 2.93 -0.87 3.47
C VAL A 111 1.89 -0.59 4.54
N MET A 112 0.78 -1.31 4.53
CA MET A 112 -0.31 -1.08 5.50
C MET A 112 0.13 -1.43 6.93
N VAL A 113 0.92 -2.49 7.13
CA VAL A 113 1.52 -2.81 8.44
C VAL A 113 2.48 -1.71 8.88
N ALA A 114 3.38 -1.26 7.99
CA ALA A 114 4.33 -0.19 8.31
C ALA A 114 3.62 1.11 8.69
N VAL A 115 2.60 1.53 7.94
CA VAL A 115 1.87 2.78 8.18
C VAL A 115 0.95 2.70 9.40
N LEU A 116 0.09 1.67 9.47
CA LEU A 116 -0.95 1.60 10.49
C LEU A 116 -0.43 1.11 11.84
N ARG A 117 0.56 0.21 11.85
CA ARG A 117 1.10 -0.36 13.09
C ARG A 117 2.47 0.19 13.45
N GLY A 118 3.36 0.34 12.46
CA GLY A 118 4.71 0.84 12.68
C GLY A 118 4.71 2.34 13.01
N VAL A 119 4.30 3.17 12.05
CA VAL A 119 4.18 4.63 12.22
C VAL A 119 3.04 4.97 13.19
N GLY A 120 1.98 4.16 13.23
CA GLY A 120 0.85 4.37 14.13
C GLY A 120 -0.18 5.36 13.59
N TYR A 121 -0.28 5.50 12.27
CA TYR A 121 -1.32 6.33 11.64
C TYR A 121 -2.74 5.84 12.00
N ARG A 122 -3.65 6.79 12.27
CA ARG A 122 -5.05 6.53 12.68
C ARG A 122 -6.07 7.33 11.86
N GLY A 123 -5.64 8.04 10.82
CA GLY A 123 -6.53 8.81 9.96
C GLY A 123 -7.22 7.97 8.89
N TRP A 124 -7.77 8.65 7.89
CA TRP A 124 -8.51 8.03 6.79
C TRP A 124 -7.63 7.14 5.90
N VAL A 125 -8.20 5.99 5.53
CA VAL A 125 -7.68 5.08 4.51
C VAL A 125 -8.77 4.96 3.43
N SER A 126 -8.44 5.29 2.19
CA SER A 126 -9.34 5.12 1.03
C SER A 126 -8.72 4.19 -0.01
N TYR A 127 -9.45 3.91 -1.07
CA TYR A 127 -8.90 3.33 -2.29
C TYR A 127 -8.59 4.41 -3.33
N GLU A 128 -7.58 4.18 -4.15
CA GLU A 128 -7.35 4.90 -5.41
C GLU A 128 -7.12 3.91 -6.55
N ILE A 129 -8.18 3.65 -7.33
CA ILE A 129 -8.19 2.63 -8.38
C ILE A 129 -8.37 3.28 -9.75
N PHE A 130 -7.42 2.99 -10.64
CA PHE A 130 -7.55 3.17 -12.07
C PHE A 130 -7.47 1.78 -12.72
N ASN A 131 -8.60 1.33 -13.26
CA ASN A 131 -8.74 -0.01 -13.82
C ASN A 131 -9.47 0.09 -15.17
N HIS A 132 -9.00 -0.63 -16.18
CA HIS A 132 -9.60 -0.65 -17.53
C HIS A 132 -11.08 -1.06 -17.52
N ARG A 133 -11.52 -1.84 -16.52
CA ARG A 133 -12.94 -2.15 -16.30
C ARG A 133 -13.81 -0.89 -16.16
N LEU A 134 -13.24 0.20 -15.64
CA LEU A 134 -13.92 1.49 -15.47
C LEU A 134 -14.12 2.25 -16.80
N PHE A 135 -13.54 1.79 -17.91
CA PHE A 135 -13.79 2.39 -19.23
C PHE A 135 -15.08 1.88 -19.88
N ASN A 136 -15.66 0.81 -19.32
CA ASN A 136 -16.93 0.28 -19.77
C ASN A 136 -18.10 1.08 -19.11
N THR A 137 -19.20 1.26 -19.85
CA THR A 137 -20.36 2.05 -19.43
C THR A 137 -21.49 1.21 -18.81
N ASP A 138 -21.25 -0.06 -18.50
CA ASP A 138 -22.21 -0.94 -17.83
C ASP A 138 -22.59 -0.37 -16.45
N ALA A 139 -23.90 -0.24 -16.23
CA ALA A 139 -24.46 0.35 -15.03
C ALA A 139 -24.16 -0.45 -13.75
N SER A 140 -23.75 -1.72 -13.86
CA SER A 140 -23.37 -2.57 -12.72
C SER A 140 -21.96 -2.29 -12.18
N ILE A 141 -21.12 -1.55 -12.91
CA ILE A 141 -19.72 -1.32 -12.55
C ILE A 141 -19.55 -0.59 -11.21
N PRO A 142 -20.30 0.48 -10.89
CA PRO A 142 -20.19 1.13 -9.58
C PRO A 142 -20.43 0.15 -8.42
N ASP A 143 -21.47 -0.68 -8.50
CA ASP A 143 -21.79 -1.69 -7.48
C ASP A 143 -20.73 -2.79 -7.42
N GLU A 144 -20.20 -3.22 -8.57
CA GLU A 144 -19.08 -4.15 -8.66
C GLU A 144 -17.85 -3.62 -7.91
N MET A 145 -17.45 -2.39 -8.19
CA MET A 145 -16.26 -1.76 -7.62
C MET A 145 -16.43 -1.49 -6.13
N ALA A 146 -17.60 -1.02 -5.70
CA ALA A 146 -17.90 -0.80 -4.28
C ALA A 146 -17.83 -2.11 -3.49
N ARG A 147 -18.38 -3.20 -4.03
CA ARG A 147 -18.33 -4.52 -3.39
C ARG A 147 -16.89 -5.04 -3.30
N ARG A 148 -16.11 -4.92 -4.38
CA ARG A 148 -14.69 -5.32 -4.39
C ARG A 148 -13.87 -4.50 -3.39
N ALA A 149 -14.13 -3.20 -3.30
CA ALA A 149 -13.53 -2.33 -2.29
C ALA A 149 -13.85 -2.79 -0.87
N ALA A 150 -15.12 -3.07 -0.57
CA ALA A 150 -15.54 -3.52 0.77
C ALA A 150 -14.86 -4.85 1.16
N VAL A 151 -14.87 -5.84 0.26
CA VAL A 151 -14.20 -7.14 0.47
C VAL A 151 -12.69 -6.96 0.71
N GLY A 152 -12.04 -6.13 -0.11
CA GLY A 152 -10.61 -5.86 0.02
C GLY A 152 -10.27 -5.14 1.33
N PHE A 153 -11.11 -4.20 1.76
CA PHE A 153 -10.90 -3.44 2.99
C PHE A 153 -11.05 -4.34 4.22
N ASP A 154 -12.09 -5.16 4.27
CA ASP A 154 -12.30 -6.15 5.33
C ASP A 154 -11.12 -7.12 5.44
N LYS A 155 -10.59 -7.56 4.29
CA LYS A 155 -9.42 -8.40 4.24
C LYS A 155 -8.17 -7.68 4.74
N MET A 156 -7.94 -6.43 4.35
CA MET A 156 -6.81 -5.62 4.83
C MET A 156 -6.86 -5.48 6.35
N VAL A 157 -8.02 -5.16 6.92
CA VAL A 157 -8.19 -5.04 8.38
C VAL A 157 -7.83 -6.35 9.08
N LYS A 158 -8.34 -7.48 8.58
CA LYS A 158 -8.01 -8.82 9.11
C LYS A 158 -6.52 -9.15 8.98
N ASP A 159 -5.91 -8.87 7.84
CA ASP A 159 -4.50 -9.22 7.58
C ASP A 159 -3.52 -8.36 8.38
N VAL A 160 -3.87 -7.11 8.69
CA VAL A 160 -3.02 -6.15 9.43
C VAL A 160 -3.22 -6.26 10.95
N PHE A 161 -4.47 -6.35 11.40
CA PHE A 161 -4.86 -6.30 12.81
C PHE A 161 -5.38 -7.62 13.39
N GLY A 162 -5.57 -8.64 12.54
CA GLY A 162 -5.93 -9.97 13.02
C GLY A 162 -4.85 -10.60 13.90
N PRO A 163 -5.16 -11.73 14.56
CA PRO A 163 -4.23 -12.43 15.42
C PRO A 163 -2.94 -12.73 14.65
N VAL A 164 -1.83 -12.12 15.08
CA VAL A 164 -0.56 -12.33 14.40
C VAL A 164 -0.15 -13.78 14.63
N ALA A 165 0.03 -14.56 13.56
CA ALA A 165 0.81 -15.78 13.63
C ALA A 165 2.27 -15.37 13.91
N ARG A 166 2.58 -15.17 15.20
CA ARG A 166 3.88 -14.79 15.78
C ARG A 166 4.26 -13.29 15.65
N PRO A 167 4.49 -12.55 16.75
CA PRO A 167 4.91 -11.15 16.69
C PRO A 167 6.26 -10.98 15.98
N MET A 168 6.40 -9.90 15.21
CA MET A 168 7.69 -9.37 14.80
C MET A 168 8.39 -8.86 16.07
N GLU A 169 9.53 -9.45 16.44
CA GLU A 169 10.29 -9.00 17.60
C GLU A 169 10.68 -7.52 17.39
N ARG A 170 10.28 -6.66 18.32
CA ARG A 170 10.84 -5.32 18.40
C ARG A 170 12.34 -5.46 18.70
N PRO A 171 13.24 -4.78 17.98
CA PRO A 171 14.60 -4.62 18.45
C PRO A 171 14.57 -4.11 19.90
N ALA A 172 15.35 -4.75 20.77
CA ALA A 172 15.39 -4.42 22.19
C ALA A 172 15.64 -2.92 22.37
N ASP A 173 14.68 -2.22 22.97
CA ASP A 173 14.85 -0.83 23.38
C ASP A 173 15.83 -0.80 24.56
N VAL A 174 16.92 -0.06 24.37
CA VAL A 174 17.93 0.20 25.39
C VAL A 174 17.32 1.16 26.40
N SER A 175 16.76 0.58 27.45
CA SER A 175 16.52 1.18 28.77
C SER A 175 15.92 2.59 28.79
N ARG A 176 14.60 2.70 29.04
CA ARG A 176 14.10 3.65 30.04
C ARG A 176 12.94 3.05 30.85
N SER A 177 13.18 2.97 32.15
CA SER A 177 12.24 2.57 33.19
C SER A 177 11.09 3.58 33.33
N ASN A 178 9.83 3.12 33.32
CA ASN A 178 8.96 3.09 34.51
C ASN A 178 7.49 2.77 34.17
N SER A 179 6.93 1.92 35.04
CA SER A 179 5.54 1.85 35.53
C SER A 179 4.39 1.53 34.55
N THR A 180 4.04 0.25 34.53
CA THR A 180 2.72 -0.31 34.87
C THR A 180 1.58 0.69 35.12
N VAL A 181 0.59 0.72 34.22
CA VAL A 181 -0.89 0.78 34.42
C VAL A 181 -1.52 0.30 33.08
N TRP A 182 -2.76 -0.16 33.06
CA TRP A 182 -3.60 -0.58 31.91
C TRP A 182 -3.78 -2.09 31.68
N GLU A 183 -4.18 -2.81 32.72
CA GLU A 183 -5.20 -3.85 32.58
C GLU A 183 -6.48 -3.37 33.26
N GLN A 184 -7.63 -3.71 32.67
CA GLN A 184 -9.02 -3.43 33.09
C GLN A 184 -9.66 -2.15 32.52
N GLN A 185 -10.30 -2.28 31.35
CA GLN A 185 -11.66 -1.75 31.11
C GLN A 185 -12.23 -2.27 29.77
N VAL A 186 -12.79 -3.49 29.80
CA VAL A 186 -13.88 -3.89 28.88
C VAL A 186 -14.89 -4.72 29.67
N SER A 187 -15.85 -4.03 30.28
CA SER A 187 -17.19 -4.54 30.56
C SER A 187 -18.10 -3.35 30.81
N TYR A 188 -19.27 -3.38 30.17
CA TYR A 188 -20.33 -2.37 30.14
C TYR A 188 -20.11 -1.19 29.18
N LEU A 189 -20.43 -1.42 27.90
CA LEU A 189 -21.65 -0.94 27.23
C LEU A 189 -21.82 -1.68 25.90
#